data_AF-A0AAV5SQB4-F1
#
_entry.id   AF-A0AAV5SQB4-F1
#
_cell.length_a   1.000
_cell.length_b   1.000
_cell.length_c   1.000
_cell.angle_alpha   90.00
_cell.angle_beta   90.00
_cell.angle_gamma   90.00
#
_symmetry.space_group_name_H-M   'P 1'
#
loop_
_entity.id
_entity.type
_entity.pdbx_description
1 polymer ?
#
loop_
_entity_poly.entity_id
_entity_poly.type
_entity_poly.pdbx_seq_one_letter_code
_entity_poly.pdbx_strand_id
1 'polypeptide(L)'
;AHLWPWVHEQSRDQSSHHHHPRSDSGYQQSITPKWLWDQASGSLRYARDSPTPTVNGKSLCSALVSSSEFDNDERGTRKVRSPFTPIPYAGYNYYWDANFLPIIVRPQRRSICTHIISREEMDEKVEIWNGTRFSSIAWSCPVLEECCEWECCTRVGQRMLMVYGYFLLLFILLIVITAACILLCYYVCIVRKKRAKTVPVPFAVYIAPRNTSSSTNVTPVQHMPEFGTEPHPPGPSTRPSQ
;
A
#
# COMPACT_ATOMS: atom_id res chain seq x y z
N ALA A 1 -71.25 24.98 -17.49
CA ALA A 1 -72.07 23.86 -17.98
C ALA A 1 -72.36 24.09 -19.46
N HIS A 2 -71.66 23.41 -20.37
CA HIS A 2 -72.16 23.08 -21.70
C HIS A 2 -71.30 21.93 -22.23
N LEU A 3 -71.99 20.82 -22.44
CA LEU A 3 -71.50 19.55 -22.93
C LEU A 3 -71.16 19.63 -24.42
N TRP A 4 -70.13 18.92 -24.85
CA TRP A 4 -70.05 18.34 -26.19
C TRP A 4 -69.62 16.86 -26.11
N PRO A 5 -70.10 15.99 -27.01
CA PRO A 5 -70.10 14.55 -26.84
C PRO A 5 -69.05 13.80 -27.69
N TRP A 6 -68.83 12.55 -27.28
CA TRP A 6 -68.62 11.30 -28.05
C TRP A 6 -68.87 11.40 -29.57
N VAL A 7 -68.29 10.63 -30.50
CA VAL A 7 -67.37 9.47 -30.55
C VAL A 7 -66.99 9.34 -32.03
N HIS A 8 -65.82 8.78 -32.37
CA HIS A 8 -65.76 7.84 -33.50
C HIS A 8 -64.60 6.86 -33.38
N GLU A 9 -65.01 5.63 -33.07
CA GLU A 9 -64.37 4.36 -33.34
C GLU A 9 -63.82 4.29 -34.76
N GLN A 10 -62.56 3.86 -34.94
CA GLN A 10 -62.13 3.29 -36.21
C GLN A 10 -61.19 2.11 -35.95
N SER A 11 -61.81 0.93 -35.93
CA SER A 11 -61.14 -0.36 -36.06
C SER A 11 -60.41 -0.43 -37.41
N ARG A 12 -59.13 -0.80 -37.39
CA ARG A 12 -58.51 -1.40 -38.56
C ARG A 12 -57.59 -2.52 -38.13
N ASP A 13 -58.14 -3.73 -38.26
CA ASP A 13 -57.42 -4.98 -38.38
C ASP A 13 -56.33 -4.86 -39.45
N GLN A 14 -55.11 -5.29 -39.13
CA GLN A 14 -54.20 -5.80 -40.13
C GLN A 14 -53.23 -6.84 -39.55
N SER A 15 -53.65 -8.09 -39.74
CA SER A 15 -52.86 -9.16 -40.34
C SER A 15 -51.52 -9.53 -39.69
N SER A 16 -51.61 -10.57 -38.88
CA SER A 16 -50.54 -11.49 -38.53
C SER A 16 -49.81 -12.05 -39.76
N HIS A 17 -48.52 -11.78 -39.89
CA HIS A 17 -47.57 -12.64 -40.60
C HIS A 17 -46.47 -13.06 -39.62
N HIS A 18 -46.66 -14.25 -39.04
CA HIS A 18 -45.61 -14.98 -38.36
C HIS A 18 -44.60 -15.50 -39.39
N HIS A 19 -43.49 -14.78 -39.56
CA HIS A 19 -42.25 -15.37 -40.05
C HIS A 19 -41.42 -15.77 -38.83
N HIS A 20 -41.28 -17.08 -38.62
CA HIS A 20 -40.25 -17.64 -37.75
C HIS A 20 -38.87 -17.36 -38.36
N PRO A 21 -37.97 -16.59 -37.71
CA PRO A 21 -36.58 -16.63 -38.07
C PRO A 21 -36.00 -17.96 -37.59
N ARG A 22 -35.39 -18.66 -38.53
CA ARG A 22 -34.56 -19.85 -38.33
C ARG A 22 -33.50 -19.51 -37.29
N SER A 23 -33.59 -20.16 -36.13
CA SER A 23 -32.60 -20.07 -35.06
C SER A 23 -31.37 -20.87 -35.50
N ASP A 24 -30.49 -20.21 -36.27
CA ASP A 24 -29.11 -20.66 -36.38
C ASP A 24 -28.45 -20.32 -35.05
N SER A 25 -28.32 -21.36 -34.23
CA SER A 25 -27.53 -21.39 -33.00
C SER A 25 -26.05 -21.19 -33.34
N GLY A 26 -25.71 -19.95 -33.71
CA GLY A 26 -24.35 -19.45 -33.67
C GLY A 26 -23.92 -19.43 -32.22
N TYR A 27 -23.01 -20.33 -31.87
CA TYR A 27 -22.27 -20.34 -30.62
C TYR A 27 -21.57 -18.97 -30.50
N GLN A 28 -22.24 -17.99 -29.90
CA GLN A 28 -21.57 -16.79 -29.41
C GLN A 28 -20.66 -17.27 -28.31
N GLN A 29 -19.39 -17.48 -28.66
CA GLN A 29 -18.31 -17.55 -27.69
C GLN A 29 -18.36 -16.21 -26.96
N SER A 30 -19.04 -16.21 -25.82
CA SER A 30 -18.89 -15.20 -24.78
C SER A 30 -17.39 -15.11 -24.52
N ILE A 31 -16.77 -14.05 -25.04
CA ILE A 31 -15.40 -13.67 -24.72
C ILE A 31 -15.48 -13.09 -23.30
N THR A 32 -15.80 -13.93 -22.32
CA THR A 32 -15.51 -13.62 -20.93
C THR A 32 -13.99 -13.66 -20.83
N PRO A 33 -13.33 -12.51 -20.57
CA PRO A 33 -11.89 -12.48 -20.49
C PRO A 33 -11.41 -13.41 -19.38
N LYS A 34 -10.32 -14.14 -19.64
CA LYS A 34 -9.81 -15.24 -18.81
C LYS A 34 -9.63 -14.89 -17.32
N TRP A 35 -9.37 -13.61 -17.00
CA TRP A 35 -9.23 -13.12 -15.63
C TRP A 35 -10.52 -13.26 -14.79
N LEU A 36 -11.70 -13.36 -15.41
CA LEU A 36 -12.97 -13.46 -14.71
C LEU A 36 -13.15 -14.82 -14.01
N TRP A 37 -12.55 -15.89 -14.54
CA TRP A 37 -12.63 -17.24 -13.96
C TRP A 37 -11.71 -17.44 -12.75
N ASP A 38 -10.63 -16.66 -12.64
CA ASP A 38 -9.70 -16.78 -11.52
C ASP A 38 -10.33 -16.26 -10.19
N GLN A 39 -11.37 -15.41 -10.26
CA GLN A 39 -12.09 -14.90 -9.08
C GLN A 39 -13.07 -15.90 -8.45
N ALA A 40 -13.66 -16.80 -9.22
CA ALA A 40 -14.74 -17.68 -8.73
C ALA A 40 -14.24 -18.87 -7.89
N SER A 41 -12.94 -19.15 -7.90
CA SER A 41 -12.36 -20.35 -7.27
C SER A 41 -12.10 -20.21 -5.77
N GLY A 42 -12.37 -19.06 -5.13
CA GLY A 42 -12.15 -18.85 -3.70
C GLY A 42 -10.69 -19.01 -3.25
N SER A 43 -9.76 -19.20 -4.19
CA SER A 43 -8.33 -19.21 -3.94
C SER A 43 -7.89 -17.77 -3.75
N LEU A 44 -7.95 -17.33 -2.50
CA LEU A 44 -7.45 -16.06 -1.98
C LEU A 44 -5.91 -15.99 -2.04
N ARG A 45 -5.32 -16.37 -3.17
CA ARG A 45 -3.95 -16.07 -3.54
C ARG A 45 -4.02 -14.90 -4.50
N TYR A 46 -4.37 -13.72 -3.97
CA TYR A 46 -3.85 -12.50 -4.57
C TYR A 46 -2.33 -12.68 -4.58
N ALA A 47 -1.80 -12.84 -5.77
CA ALA A 47 -0.38 -12.93 -6.02
C ALA A 47 0.27 -11.70 -5.41
N ARG A 48 0.83 -11.87 -4.21
CA ARG A 48 1.55 -10.85 -3.45
C ARG A 48 2.78 -10.33 -4.20
N ASP A 49 3.14 -11.03 -5.28
CA ASP A 49 4.25 -10.74 -6.18
C ASP A 49 3.80 -10.58 -7.64
N SER A 50 2.51 -10.34 -7.94
CA SER A 50 2.15 -10.01 -9.32
C SER A 50 2.75 -8.64 -9.64
N PRO A 51 3.67 -8.54 -10.60
CA PRO A 51 4.02 -7.25 -11.18
C PRO A 51 2.84 -6.86 -12.06
N THR A 52 1.68 -6.55 -11.46
CA THR A 52 0.64 -5.87 -12.21
C THR A 52 1.29 -4.58 -12.70
N PRO A 53 1.43 -4.40 -14.02
CA PRO A 53 2.00 -3.17 -14.54
C PRO A 53 1.17 -2.03 -13.95
N THR A 54 1.84 -1.03 -13.37
CA THR A 54 1.20 0.19 -12.86
C THR A 54 0.11 0.59 -13.84
N VAL A 55 -1.15 0.45 -13.44
CA VAL A 55 -2.26 0.63 -14.37
C VAL A 55 -2.21 2.08 -14.84
N ASN A 56 -1.90 2.27 -16.12
CA ASN A 56 -1.92 3.59 -16.71
C ASN A 56 -3.36 4.08 -16.71
N GLY A 57 -3.61 5.25 -16.13
CA GLY A 57 -4.96 5.84 -16.02
C GLY A 57 -5.73 5.83 -17.34
N LYS A 58 -5.06 6.07 -18.47
CA LYS A 58 -5.69 6.00 -19.80
C LYS A 58 -6.25 4.61 -20.11
N SER A 59 -5.47 3.56 -19.83
CA SER A 59 -5.91 2.18 -20.07
C SER A 59 -7.06 1.76 -19.17
N LEU A 60 -7.08 2.26 -17.93
CA LEU A 60 -8.20 2.03 -17.01
C LEU A 60 -9.45 2.76 -17.47
N CYS A 61 -9.36 4.04 -17.82
CA CYS A 61 -10.49 4.80 -18.36
C CYS A 61 -11.07 4.14 -19.61
N SER A 62 -10.23 3.70 -20.56
CA SER A 62 -10.70 2.95 -21.74
C SER A 62 -11.36 1.62 -21.36
N ALA A 63 -10.82 0.89 -20.38
CA ALA A 63 -11.41 -0.36 -19.90
C ALA A 63 -12.76 -0.13 -19.20
N LEU A 64 -12.87 0.89 -18.34
CA LEU A 64 -14.10 1.26 -17.65
C LEU A 64 -15.18 1.71 -18.64
N VAL A 65 -14.80 2.47 -19.66
CA VAL A 65 -15.70 2.81 -20.76
C VAL A 65 -16.12 1.53 -21.48
N SER A 66 -15.19 0.69 -21.95
CA SER A 66 -15.54 -0.53 -22.70
C SER A 66 -16.43 -1.54 -21.95
N SER A 67 -16.40 -1.52 -20.62
CA SER A 67 -17.17 -2.42 -19.75
C SER A 67 -18.49 -1.83 -19.28
N SER A 68 -18.73 -0.53 -19.53
CA SER A 68 -19.97 0.14 -19.16
C SER A 68 -21.02 0.04 -20.25
N GLU A 69 -22.27 -0.11 -19.84
CA GLU A 69 -23.41 0.01 -20.75
C GLU A 69 -23.74 1.48 -20.99
N PHE A 70 -23.84 1.86 -22.26
CA PHE A 70 -24.24 3.21 -22.66
C PHE A 70 -25.50 3.20 -23.52
N ASP A 71 -26.36 4.18 -23.29
CA ASP A 71 -27.41 4.59 -24.21
C ASP A 71 -26.89 5.74 -25.07
N ASN A 72 -27.23 5.77 -26.35
CA ASN A 72 -26.90 6.89 -27.23
C ASN A 72 -28.06 7.88 -27.24
N ASP A 73 -27.76 9.17 -27.02
CA ASP A 73 -28.71 10.26 -27.21
C ASP A 73 -28.89 10.59 -28.71
N GLU A 74 -29.91 11.34 -29.08
CA GLU A 74 -30.18 11.81 -30.45
C GLU A 74 -28.98 12.59 -31.05
N ARG A 75 -28.16 13.17 -30.18
CA ARG A 75 -26.94 13.91 -30.54
C ARG A 75 -25.70 13.03 -30.72
N GLY A 76 -25.83 11.71 -30.57
CA GLY A 76 -24.72 10.75 -30.59
C GLY A 76 -23.86 10.76 -29.32
N THR A 77 -24.31 11.42 -28.24
CA THR A 77 -23.62 11.40 -26.94
C THR A 77 -23.90 10.08 -26.23
N ARG A 78 -22.85 9.42 -25.70
CA ARG A 78 -22.99 8.20 -24.89
C ARG A 78 -23.33 8.58 -23.44
N LYS A 79 -24.46 8.07 -22.94
CA LYS A 79 -24.92 8.22 -21.55
C LYS A 79 -24.80 6.90 -20.83
N VAL A 80 -24.16 6.87 -19.67
CA VAL A 80 -24.08 5.64 -18.86
C VAL A 80 -25.48 5.22 -18.42
N ARG A 81 -25.87 3.99 -18.74
CA ARG A 81 -27.22 3.46 -18.51
C ARG A 81 -27.51 3.22 -17.02
N SER A 82 -26.52 2.74 -16.27
CA SER A 82 -26.65 2.45 -14.85
C SER A 82 -25.41 2.92 -14.07
N PRO A 83 -25.41 4.15 -13.52
CA PRO A 83 -24.26 4.68 -12.77
C PRO A 83 -24.02 3.98 -11.42
N PHE A 84 -25.01 3.24 -10.92
CA PHE A 84 -24.93 2.47 -9.67
C PHE A 84 -24.36 1.06 -9.86
N THR A 85 -24.27 0.58 -11.11
CA THR A 85 -23.70 -0.74 -11.39
C THR A 85 -22.17 -0.66 -11.26
N PRO A 86 -21.53 -1.43 -10.36
CA PRO A 86 -20.08 -1.43 -10.24
C PRO A 86 -19.42 -1.95 -11.51
N ILE A 87 -18.26 -1.38 -11.83
CA ILE A 87 -17.42 -1.83 -12.93
C ILE A 87 -16.27 -2.67 -12.36
N PRO A 88 -16.26 -3.99 -12.55
CA PRO A 88 -15.21 -4.85 -12.02
C PRO A 88 -13.93 -4.69 -12.86
N TYR A 89 -12.86 -4.22 -12.24
CA TYR A 89 -11.54 -4.12 -12.86
C TYR A 89 -10.45 -4.44 -11.83
N ALA A 90 -9.46 -5.26 -12.23
CA ALA A 90 -8.33 -5.65 -11.36
C ALA A 90 -8.72 -6.17 -9.96
N GLY A 91 -9.91 -6.76 -9.80
CA GLY A 91 -10.39 -7.24 -8.50
C GLY A 91 -11.07 -6.20 -7.61
N TYR A 92 -11.24 -4.97 -8.09
CA TYR A 92 -11.96 -3.90 -7.41
C TYR A 92 -13.23 -3.52 -8.17
N ASN A 93 -14.19 -2.98 -7.43
CA ASN A 93 -15.39 -2.39 -8.00
C ASN A 93 -15.18 -0.89 -8.12
N TYR A 94 -15.07 -0.41 -9.36
CA TYR A 94 -15.00 1.01 -9.67
C TYR A 94 -16.39 1.56 -9.89
N TYR A 95 -16.56 2.82 -9.53
CA TYR A 95 -17.79 3.59 -9.67
C TYR A 95 -17.47 4.90 -10.33
N TRP A 96 -18.42 5.39 -11.12
CA TRP A 96 -18.26 6.64 -11.84
C TRP A 96 -18.30 7.90 -10.95
N ASP A 97 -18.52 7.76 -9.65
CA ASP A 97 -18.43 8.84 -8.66
C ASP A 97 -18.50 8.23 -7.23
N ALA A 98 -17.97 8.94 -6.24
CA ALA A 98 -18.06 8.52 -4.83
C ALA A 98 -19.50 8.50 -4.29
N ASN A 99 -20.41 9.26 -4.91
CA ASN A 99 -21.83 9.27 -4.57
C ASN A 99 -22.55 7.98 -4.97
N PHE A 100 -22.03 7.23 -5.94
CA PHE A 100 -22.58 5.94 -6.37
C PHE A 100 -22.04 4.76 -5.56
N LEU A 101 -21.09 4.99 -4.64
CA LEU A 101 -20.61 3.94 -3.74
C LEU A 101 -21.74 3.45 -2.82
N PRO A 102 -21.92 2.13 -2.67
CA PRO A 102 -22.93 1.60 -1.78
C PRO A 102 -22.64 2.01 -0.33
N ILE A 103 -23.68 2.39 0.41
CA ILE A 103 -23.59 2.88 1.80
C ILE A 103 -22.86 1.88 2.70
N ILE A 104 -22.98 0.59 2.43
CA ILE A 104 -22.36 -0.53 3.17
C ILE A 104 -20.83 -0.44 3.19
N VAL A 105 -20.21 0.27 2.22
CA VAL A 105 -18.76 0.42 2.12
C VAL A 105 -18.23 1.47 3.11
N ARG A 106 -19.04 2.46 3.50
CA ARG A 106 -18.64 3.58 4.38
C ARG A 106 -18.33 3.19 5.84
N PRO A 107 -19.09 2.30 6.52
CA PRO A 107 -18.86 2.04 7.94
C PRO A 107 -17.66 1.12 8.24
N GLN A 108 -17.10 0.41 7.25
CA GLN A 108 -16.11 -0.66 7.50
C GLN A 108 -14.64 -0.19 7.54
N ARG A 109 -14.34 1.08 7.81
CA ARG A 109 -12.95 1.60 7.81
C ARG A 109 -12.18 1.31 6.52
N ARG A 110 -12.87 1.18 5.39
CA ARG A 110 -12.26 1.09 4.06
C ARG A 110 -11.90 2.50 3.61
N SER A 111 -10.69 2.69 3.09
CA SER A 111 -10.35 3.97 2.47
C SER A 111 -11.08 4.07 1.13
N ILE A 112 -11.86 5.14 0.97
CA ILE A 112 -12.48 5.47 -0.31
C ILE A 112 -11.46 6.27 -1.11
N CYS A 113 -11.12 5.77 -2.28
CA CYS A 113 -10.20 6.40 -3.21
C CYS A 113 -11.00 7.05 -4.32
N THR A 114 -10.61 8.28 -4.65
CA THR A 114 -11.23 9.05 -5.73
C THR A 114 -10.14 9.60 -6.63
N HIS A 115 -10.26 9.37 -7.93
CA HIS A 115 -9.40 9.97 -8.93
C HIS A 115 -10.20 10.96 -9.77
N ILE A 116 -9.67 12.17 -9.95
CA ILE A 116 -10.32 13.19 -10.78
C ILE A 116 -9.90 12.94 -12.23
N ILE A 117 -10.85 12.64 -13.11
CA ILE A 117 -10.54 12.39 -14.52
C ILE A 117 -10.28 13.75 -15.18
N SER A 118 -9.09 13.93 -15.73
CA SER A 118 -8.75 15.12 -16.52
C SER A 118 -9.46 15.09 -17.89
N ARG A 119 -9.67 16.26 -18.51
CA ARG A 119 -10.34 16.32 -19.83
C ARG A 119 -9.52 15.63 -20.92
N GLU A 120 -8.21 15.57 -20.72
CA GLU A 120 -7.23 15.01 -21.64
C GLU A 120 -7.14 13.47 -21.53
N GLU A 121 -7.67 12.88 -20.46
CA GLU A 121 -7.71 11.42 -20.27
C GLU A 121 -8.97 10.78 -20.85
N MET A 122 -10.03 11.56 -21.00
CA MET A 122 -11.30 11.10 -21.57
C MET A 122 -11.42 11.58 -23.02
N ASP A 123 -10.90 10.77 -23.95
CA ASP A 123 -10.92 11.08 -25.39
C ASP A 123 -12.35 11.12 -25.98
N GLU A 124 -13.36 10.62 -25.27
CA GLU A 124 -14.77 10.60 -25.71
C GLU A 124 -15.67 11.51 -24.86
N LYS A 125 -16.65 12.16 -25.54
CA LYS A 125 -17.77 12.88 -24.91
C LYS A 125 -18.71 11.89 -24.22
N VAL A 126 -18.31 11.41 -23.04
CA VAL A 126 -19.18 10.62 -22.16
C VAL A 126 -19.87 11.58 -21.19
N GLU A 127 -21.20 11.57 -21.17
CA GLU A 127 -22.00 12.36 -20.23
C GLU A 127 -22.74 11.43 -19.26
N ILE A 128 -22.96 11.92 -18.04
CA ILE A 128 -23.83 11.29 -17.03
C ILE A 128 -25.26 11.36 -17.56
N TRP A 129 -26.09 10.42 -17.10
CA TRP A 129 -27.54 10.37 -17.26
C TRP A 129 -28.26 11.73 -17.04
N ASN A 130 -27.68 12.67 -16.28
CA ASN A 130 -28.22 14.02 -16.01
C ASN A 130 -27.52 15.16 -16.79
N GLY A 131 -26.77 14.86 -17.86
CA GLY A 131 -26.05 15.86 -18.65
C GLY A 131 -24.85 16.50 -17.94
N THR A 132 -24.53 16.04 -16.72
CA THR A 132 -23.28 16.37 -16.02
C THR A 132 -22.16 15.49 -16.55
N ARG A 133 -20.93 15.96 -16.61
CA ARG A 133 -19.80 15.10 -17.00
C ARG A 133 -19.25 14.38 -15.76
N PHE A 134 -18.79 13.15 -15.94
CA PHE A 134 -18.03 12.46 -14.90
C PHE A 134 -16.76 13.24 -14.63
N SER A 135 -16.62 13.74 -13.41
CA SER A 135 -15.42 14.45 -12.96
C SER A 135 -14.48 13.56 -12.17
N SER A 136 -14.96 12.40 -11.69
CA SER A 136 -14.15 11.50 -10.88
C SER A 136 -14.52 10.04 -11.08
N ILE A 137 -13.63 9.14 -10.71
CA ILE A 137 -13.89 7.71 -10.51
C ILE A 137 -13.60 7.41 -9.04
N ALA A 138 -14.41 6.56 -8.43
CA ALA A 138 -14.23 6.15 -7.05
C ALA A 138 -14.17 4.62 -6.90
N TRP A 139 -13.34 4.15 -5.98
CA TRP A 139 -13.26 2.74 -5.58
C TRP A 139 -12.96 2.66 -4.09
N SER A 140 -13.11 1.47 -3.49
CA SER A 140 -12.80 1.26 -2.07
C SER A 140 -11.67 0.26 -1.91
N CYS A 141 -10.65 0.63 -1.14
CA CYS A 141 -9.57 -0.28 -0.78
C CYS A 141 -9.89 -1.05 0.52
N PRO A 142 -9.35 -2.26 0.69
CA PRO A 142 -9.31 -2.99 1.95
C PRO A 142 -8.71 -2.16 3.10
N VAL A 143 -9.03 -2.53 4.34
CA VAL A 143 -8.65 -1.78 5.57
C VAL A 143 -7.14 -1.63 5.77
N LEU A 144 -6.32 -2.50 5.17
CA LEU A 144 -4.85 -2.49 5.29
C LEU A 144 -4.15 -1.87 4.08
N GLU A 145 -4.93 -1.36 3.13
CA GLU A 145 -4.45 -0.76 1.90
C GLU A 145 -4.79 0.73 1.86
N GLU A 146 -4.05 1.47 1.05
CA GLU A 146 -4.26 2.89 0.82
C GLU A 146 -4.35 3.19 -0.68
N CYS A 147 -4.88 4.38 -0.99
CA CYS A 147 -5.04 4.85 -2.36
C CYS A 147 -3.67 5.14 -2.99
N CYS A 148 -3.34 4.41 -4.05
CA CYS A 148 -2.15 4.60 -4.87
C CYS A 148 -2.55 4.90 -6.30
N GLU A 149 -2.75 6.18 -6.61
CA GLU A 149 -3.15 6.66 -7.94
C GLU A 149 -4.44 6.00 -8.44
N TRP A 150 -4.37 4.83 -9.05
CA TRP A 150 -5.47 4.06 -9.65
C TRP A 150 -5.71 2.70 -8.98
N GLU A 151 -4.86 2.33 -8.03
CA GLU A 151 -4.84 1.02 -7.38
C GLU A 151 -4.87 1.17 -5.86
N CYS A 152 -5.00 0.03 -5.18
CA CYS A 152 -4.82 -0.07 -3.74
C CYS A 152 -3.44 -0.66 -3.45
N CYS A 153 -2.60 0.04 -2.68
CA CYS A 153 -1.32 -0.53 -2.22
C CYS A 153 -1.35 -0.84 -0.73
N THR A 154 -0.63 -1.88 -0.34
CA THR A 154 -0.27 -2.08 1.06
C THR A 154 0.83 -1.08 1.47
N ARG A 155 0.46 -0.02 2.20
CA ARG A 155 1.43 0.92 2.83
C ARG A 155 2.48 0.22 3.68
N VAL A 156 2.09 -0.93 4.23
CA VAL A 156 2.89 -1.75 5.14
C VAL A 156 4.16 -2.24 4.43
N GLY A 157 4.10 -2.64 3.16
CA GLY A 157 5.25 -3.18 2.44
C GLY A 157 6.40 -2.18 2.34
N GLN A 158 6.15 -0.99 1.80
CA GLN A 158 7.20 0.02 1.61
C GLN A 158 7.75 0.57 2.93
N ARG A 159 6.88 0.87 3.90
CA ARG A 159 7.35 1.38 5.20
C ARG A 159 8.13 0.32 5.97
N MET A 160 7.67 -0.93 5.96
CA MET A 160 8.40 -2.02 6.60
C MET A 160 9.73 -2.26 5.92
N LEU A 161 9.78 -2.31 4.59
CA LEU A 161 11.05 -2.48 3.86
C LEU A 161 12.04 -1.35 4.15
N MET A 162 11.57 -0.10 4.26
CA MET A 162 12.42 1.03 4.62
C MET A 162 12.97 0.89 6.06
N VAL A 163 12.10 0.50 7.01
CA VAL A 163 12.47 0.29 8.40
C VAL A 163 13.44 -0.89 8.54
N TYR A 164 13.13 -2.05 7.96
CA TYR A 164 14.01 -3.22 7.96
C TYR A 164 15.33 -2.94 7.24
N GLY A 165 15.30 -2.22 6.12
CA GLY A 165 16.50 -1.80 5.40
C GLY A 165 17.41 -0.91 6.26
N TYR A 166 16.82 0.02 7.01
CA TYR A 166 17.57 0.85 7.96
C TYR A 166 18.20 0.03 9.09
N PHE A 167 17.45 -0.89 9.71
CA PHE A 167 17.99 -1.78 10.75
C PHE A 167 19.10 -2.70 10.22
N LEU A 168 18.95 -3.24 9.01
CA LEU A 168 19.94 -4.08 8.37
C LEU A 168 21.23 -3.29 8.06
N LEU A 169 21.09 -2.03 7.60
CA LEU A 169 22.23 -1.14 7.38
C LEU A 169 22.97 -0.83 8.69
N LEU A 170 22.24 -0.51 9.77
CA LEU A 170 22.84 -0.30 11.10
C LEU A 170 23.57 -1.54 11.59
N PHE A 171 22.99 -2.73 11.40
CA PHE A 171 23.59 -4.00 11.78
C PHE A 171 24.91 -4.26 11.04
N ILE A 172 24.95 -4.02 9.72
CA ILE A 172 26.18 -4.12 8.93
C ILE A 172 27.23 -3.13 9.43
N LEU A 173 26.85 -1.88 9.71
CA LEU A 173 27.76 -0.87 10.22
C LEU A 173 28.37 -1.28 11.57
N LEU A 174 27.58 -1.86 12.47
CA LEU A 174 28.09 -2.42 13.74
C LEU A 174 29.07 -3.58 13.52
N ILE A 175 28.81 -4.47 12.56
CA ILE A 175 29.74 -5.54 12.20
C ILE A 175 31.07 -4.97 11.67
N VAL A 176 31.03 -3.95 10.81
CA VAL A 176 32.26 -3.33 10.29
C VAL A 176 33.05 -2.65 11.40
N ILE A 177 32.39 -1.93 12.30
CA ILE A 177 33.05 -1.29 13.45
C ILE A 177 33.71 -2.33 14.35
N THR A 178 32.99 -3.39 14.71
CA THR A 178 33.53 -4.46 15.57
C THR A 178 34.70 -5.18 14.91
N ALA A 179 34.61 -5.50 13.61
CA ALA A 179 35.72 -6.09 12.86
C ALA A 179 36.95 -5.16 12.81
N ALA A 180 36.75 -3.86 12.58
CA ALA A 180 37.83 -2.87 12.59
C ALA A 180 38.49 -2.78 13.98
N CYS A 181 37.71 -2.77 15.06
CA CYS A 181 38.22 -2.81 16.42
C CYS A 181 39.07 -4.07 16.68
N ILE A 182 38.60 -5.24 16.27
CA ILE A 182 39.34 -6.51 16.41
C ILE A 182 40.66 -6.45 15.62
N LEU A 183 40.63 -5.97 14.38
CA LEU A 183 41.82 -5.84 13.54
C LEU A 183 42.83 -4.85 14.12
N LEU A 184 42.37 -3.73 14.68
CA LEU A 184 43.22 -2.75 15.36
C LEU A 184 43.85 -3.36 16.63
N CYS A 185 43.06 -4.05 17.46
CA CYS A 185 43.58 -4.77 18.63
C CYS A 185 44.63 -5.81 18.23
N TYR A 186 44.35 -6.60 17.20
CA TYR A 186 45.26 -7.59 16.65
C TYR A 186 46.57 -6.94 16.15
N TYR A 187 46.47 -5.83 15.42
CA TYR A 187 47.63 -5.06 14.95
C TYR A 187 48.49 -4.55 16.09
N VAL A 188 47.88 -3.95 17.12
CA VAL A 188 48.59 -3.47 18.32
C VAL A 188 49.29 -4.63 19.04
N CYS A 189 48.63 -5.80 19.17
CA CYS A 189 49.22 -7.00 19.75
C CYS A 189 50.46 -7.48 18.96
N ILE A 190 50.38 -7.50 17.63
CA ILE A 190 51.53 -7.84 16.77
C ILE A 190 52.69 -6.87 16.99
N VAL A 191 52.41 -5.56 16.98
CA VAL A 191 53.46 -4.54 17.16
C VAL A 191 54.11 -4.68 18.53
N ARG A 192 53.34 -4.91 19.59
CA ARG A 192 53.87 -5.16 20.94
C ARG A 192 54.74 -6.43 20.99
N LYS A 193 54.28 -7.52 20.37
CA LYS A 193 55.06 -8.77 20.29
C LYS A 193 56.39 -8.58 19.53
N LYS A 194 56.40 -7.76 18.47
CA LYS A 194 57.62 -7.41 17.75
C LYS A 194 58.57 -6.59 18.62
N ARG A 195 58.07 -5.58 19.35
CA ARG A 195 58.90 -4.73 20.24
C ARG A 195 59.49 -5.49 21.42
N ALA A 196 58.77 -6.47 21.98
CA ALA A 196 59.27 -7.29 23.10
C ALA A 196 60.52 -8.13 22.74
N LYS A 197 60.76 -8.42 21.45
CA LYS A 197 61.94 -9.16 21.00
C LYS A 197 63.20 -8.30 20.83
N THR A 198 63.05 -6.98 20.81
CA THR A 198 64.15 -6.06 20.46
C THR A 198 64.69 -5.27 21.65
N VAL A 199 64.30 -5.61 22.88
CA VAL A 199 64.93 -5.02 24.07
C VAL A 199 66.20 -5.82 24.35
N PRO A 200 67.41 -5.29 24.07
CA PRO A 200 68.63 -5.90 24.55
C PRO A 200 68.51 -5.95 26.08
N VAL A 201 68.80 -7.13 26.64
CA VAL A 201 68.79 -7.39 28.08
C VAL A 201 69.47 -6.19 28.75
N PRO A 202 68.77 -5.39 29.58
CA PRO A 202 69.46 -4.36 30.32
C PRO A 202 70.50 -5.11 31.14
N PHE A 203 71.78 -4.77 30.93
CA PHE A 203 72.88 -5.24 31.75
C PHE A 203 72.40 -5.13 33.20
N ALA A 204 72.13 -6.28 33.81
CA ALA A 204 71.68 -6.33 35.19
C ALA A 204 72.84 -5.79 36.02
N VAL A 205 72.84 -4.49 36.29
CA VAL A 205 73.71 -3.90 37.28
C VAL A 205 73.24 -4.48 38.61
N TYR A 206 73.99 -5.46 39.09
CA TYR A 206 73.75 -6.15 40.34
C TYR A 206 74.00 -5.17 41.48
N ILE A 207 73.02 -4.32 41.80
CA ILE A 207 73.09 -3.46 42.98
C ILE A 207 72.66 -4.32 44.16
N ALA A 208 73.64 -4.72 44.97
CA ALA A 208 73.42 -5.49 46.19
C ALA A 208 72.35 -4.83 47.09
N PRO A 209 71.48 -5.61 47.74
CA PRO A 209 70.44 -5.08 48.60
C PRO A 209 71.05 -4.26 49.74
N ARG A 210 70.74 -2.97 49.78
CA ARG A 210 71.07 -2.09 50.90
C ARG A 210 70.00 -2.29 51.98
N ASN A 211 70.35 -3.09 52.99
CA ASN A 211 69.56 -3.25 54.20
C ASN A 211 69.31 -1.87 54.82
N THR A 212 68.10 -1.35 54.65
CA THR A 212 67.68 -0.11 55.30
C THR A 212 66.39 -0.42 56.04
N SER A 213 66.56 -0.88 57.28
CA SER A 213 65.52 -1.01 58.27
C SER A 213 65.04 0.38 58.70
N SER A 214 63.80 0.72 58.35
CA SER A 214 63.00 1.78 58.97
C SER A 214 61.54 1.47 58.62
N SER A 215 60.75 0.77 59.44
CA SER A 215 60.21 1.18 60.75
C SER A 215 59.60 2.57 60.75
N THR A 216 58.41 2.72 60.16
CA THR A 216 57.36 3.52 60.82
C THR A 216 55.97 3.11 60.37
N ASN A 217 55.20 2.64 61.37
CA ASN A 217 53.76 2.52 61.39
C ASN A 217 53.07 3.80 60.90
N VAL A 218 52.03 3.72 60.06
CA VAL A 218 50.74 4.44 60.22
C VAL A 218 49.65 3.72 59.39
N THR A 219 48.83 2.96 60.12
CA THR A 219 47.34 2.92 60.18
C THR A 219 46.47 3.05 58.90
N PRO A 220 45.43 2.21 58.75
CA PRO A 220 44.53 2.18 57.60
C PRO A 220 43.37 3.18 57.75
N VAL A 221 42.93 3.78 56.64
CA VAL A 221 41.63 4.46 56.56
C VAL A 221 40.87 3.93 55.36
N GLN A 222 39.85 3.13 55.68
CA GLN A 222 38.74 2.80 54.80
C GLN A 222 38.03 4.10 54.38
N HIS A 223 37.81 4.29 53.09
CA HIS A 223 36.66 5.08 52.64
C HIS A 223 36.06 4.44 51.40
N MET A 224 34.90 3.84 51.61
CA MET A 224 33.94 3.36 50.63
C MET A 224 32.85 4.44 50.55
N PRO A 225 32.53 4.98 49.35
CA PRO A 225 31.23 5.60 49.10
C PRO A 225 30.48 4.73 48.09
N GLU A 226 29.41 4.06 48.51
CA GLU A 226 28.05 4.61 48.68
C GLU A 226 27.25 4.42 47.39
N PHE A 227 26.42 3.37 47.46
CA PHE A 227 25.36 2.99 46.55
C PHE A 227 24.19 3.97 46.70
N GLY A 228 23.67 4.48 45.58
CA GLY A 228 22.41 5.20 45.50
C GLY A 228 22.29 5.89 44.14
N THR A 229 21.16 6.00 43.46
CA THR A 229 19.79 5.54 43.69
C THR A 229 19.12 5.61 42.32
N GLU A 230 18.36 4.59 41.94
CA GLU A 230 17.56 4.53 40.71
C GLU A 230 16.23 5.29 40.91
N PRO A 231 15.85 6.24 40.04
CA PRO A 231 14.49 6.76 40.02
C PRO A 231 13.67 6.12 38.88
N HIS A 232 12.53 5.57 39.28
CA HIS A 232 11.43 5.07 38.46
C HIS A 232 10.95 6.03 37.34
N PRO A 233 10.36 5.49 36.25
CA PRO A 233 9.69 6.28 35.22
C PRO A 233 8.25 6.68 35.63
N PRO A 234 7.78 7.90 35.31
CA PRO A 234 6.37 8.25 35.44
C PRO A 234 5.51 7.61 34.33
N GLY A 235 4.38 7.04 34.74
CA GLY A 235 3.41 6.36 33.88
C GLY A 235 2.64 7.29 32.92
N PRO A 236 1.87 6.70 31.99
CA PRO A 236 1.19 7.43 30.92
C PRO A 236 0.01 8.26 31.44
N SER A 237 0.05 9.56 31.14
CA SER A 237 -1.07 10.49 31.32
C SER A 237 -2.13 10.25 30.25
N THR A 238 -3.23 9.61 30.65
CA THR A 238 -4.50 9.62 29.92
C THR A 238 -5.12 11.01 29.99
N ARG A 239 -5.31 11.68 28.83
CA ARG A 239 -6.23 12.81 28.73
C ARG A 239 -7.24 12.62 27.59
N PRO A 240 -8.52 12.98 27.78
CA PRO A 240 -9.60 12.59 26.90
C PRO A 240 -9.69 13.45 25.64
N SER A 241 -10.15 12.80 24.58
CA SER A 241 -10.75 13.36 23.38
C SER A 241 -11.91 14.30 23.69
N GLN A 242 -11.88 15.48 23.06
CA GLN A 242 -13.08 16.23 22.64
C GLN A 242 -13.22 16.07 21.12
#